data_AF-A0A1M5L809-F1
#
_entry.id   AF-A0A1M5L809-F1
#
_cell.length_a   1.000
_cell.length_b   1.000
_cell.length_c   1.000
_cell.angle_alpha   90.00
_cell.angle_beta   90.00
_cell.angle_gamma   90.00
#
_symmetry.space_group_name_H-M   'P 1'
#
loop_
_entity.id
_entity.type
_entity.pdbx_description
1 polymer ?
#
loop_
_entity_poly.entity_id
_entity_poly.type
_entity_poly.pdbx_seq_one_letter_code
_entity_poly.pdbx_strand_id
1 'polypeptide(L)'
;MSYVIAIAVAFFAAFVAGLLALPEALGAHPWWSAKVLWTGGSVGVVVGILTAWRVSSRRKYQTVALIGLVVATIAAFATARYGQAQFAATYAEDAFAGKLWFFGWHSTCAFAMATLSLLGWIIADTLRSRA
;
A
#
# COMPACT_ATOMS: atom_id res chain seq x y z
N MET A 1 -20.94 4.52 6.24
CA MET A 1 -20.29 3.70 7.27
C MET A 1 -19.16 2.84 6.70
N SER A 2 -19.36 2.09 5.61
CA SER A 2 -18.31 1.24 5.00
C SER A 2 -17.03 1.99 4.62
N TYR A 3 -17.14 3.21 4.08
CA TYR A 3 -15.97 4.06 3.78
C TYR A 3 -15.23 4.54 5.04
N VAL A 4 -15.94 4.80 6.14
CA VAL A 4 -15.31 5.18 7.42
C VAL A 4 -14.50 4.01 7.96
N ILE A 5 -15.05 2.79 7.89
CA ILE A 5 -14.35 1.57 8.29
C ILE A 5 -13.12 1.35 7.41
N ALA A 6 -13.22 1.54 6.10
CA ALA A 6 -12.10 1.43 5.16
C ALA A 6 -10.93 2.35 5.55
N ILE A 7 -11.24 3.64 5.79
CA ILE A 7 -10.27 4.65 6.22
C ILE A 7 -9.65 4.25 7.56
N ALA A 8 -10.49 3.89 8.55
CA ALA A 8 -10.02 3.53 9.89
C ALA A 8 -9.08 2.32 9.85
N VAL A 9 -9.43 1.26 9.10
CA VAL A 9 -8.60 0.06 8.95
C VAL A 9 -7.23 0.41 8.36
N ALA A 10 -7.18 1.22 7.31
CA ALA A 10 -5.92 1.59 6.68
C ALA A 10 -5.05 2.47 7.58
N PHE A 11 -5.62 3.50 8.22
CA PHE A 11 -4.85 4.35 9.14
C PHE A 11 -4.41 3.61 10.39
N PHE A 12 -5.24 2.71 10.93
CA PHE A 12 -4.84 1.86 12.05
C PHE A 12 -3.69 0.93 11.65
N ALA A 13 -3.75 0.31 10.48
CA ALA A 13 -2.68 -0.53 9.97
C ALA A 13 -1.39 0.27 9.73
N ALA A 14 -1.48 1.49 9.16
CA ALA A 14 -0.33 2.38 9.00
C ALA A 14 0.26 2.79 10.36
N PHE A 15 -0.58 3.10 11.35
CA PHE A 15 -0.12 3.42 12.70
C PHE A 15 0.64 2.25 13.34
N VAL A 16 0.07 1.03 13.30
CA VAL A 16 0.73 -0.17 13.82
C VAL A 16 2.03 -0.47 13.08
N ALA A 17 2.04 -0.37 11.75
CA ALA A 17 3.25 -0.55 10.95
C ALA A 17 4.34 0.48 11.31
N GLY A 18 3.94 1.73 11.61
CA GLY A 18 4.84 2.78 12.06
C GLY A 18 5.42 2.48 13.45
N LEU A 19 4.61 2.03 14.40
CA LEU A 19 5.07 1.62 15.74
C LEU A 19 6.11 0.50 15.69
N LEU A 20 5.96 -0.41 14.72
CA LEU A 20 6.86 -1.55 14.53
C LEU A 20 8.05 -1.24 13.61
N ALA A 21 8.20 0.01 13.14
CA ALA A 21 9.18 0.41 12.14
C ALA A 21 9.21 -0.54 10.91
N LEU A 22 8.03 -1.05 10.54
CA LEU A 22 7.92 -2.16 9.59
C LEU A 22 8.52 -1.88 8.21
N PRO A 23 8.35 -0.69 7.59
CA PRO A 23 9.03 -0.40 6.33
C PRO A 23 10.55 -0.53 6.44
N GLU A 24 11.16 0.00 7.51
CA GLU A 24 12.60 -0.08 7.75
C GLU A 24 13.06 -1.52 7.96
N ALA A 25 12.33 -2.28 8.80
CA ALA A 25 12.61 -3.69 9.05
C ALA A 25 12.58 -4.54 7.75
N LEU A 26 11.76 -4.14 6.78
CA LEU A 26 11.64 -4.79 5.47
C LEU A 26 12.58 -4.22 4.39
N GLY A 27 13.39 -3.20 4.74
CA GLY A 27 14.44 -2.65 3.88
C GLY A 27 14.14 -1.29 3.25
N ALA A 28 13.16 -0.54 3.74
CA ALA A 28 13.07 0.90 3.47
C ALA A 28 14.24 1.60 4.18
N HIS A 29 14.76 2.67 3.60
CA HIS A 29 15.91 3.32 4.19
C HIS A 29 15.51 4.25 5.36
N PRO A 30 16.30 4.29 6.45
CA PRO A 30 15.85 4.87 7.73
C PRO A 30 15.36 6.31 7.63
N TRP A 31 16.06 7.16 6.86
CA TRP A 31 15.71 8.59 6.70
C TRP A 31 14.34 8.89 6.09
N TRP A 32 13.70 7.90 5.47
CA TRP A 32 12.44 8.07 4.76
C TRP A 32 11.43 6.95 5.02
N SER A 33 11.78 5.95 5.83
CA SER A 33 10.88 4.87 6.28
C SER A 33 9.53 5.39 6.82
N ALA A 34 9.56 6.38 7.73
CA ALA A 34 8.33 7.00 8.21
C ALA A 34 7.61 7.80 7.11
N LYS A 35 8.37 8.51 6.25
CA LYS A 35 7.79 9.35 5.18
C LYS A 35 7.05 8.50 4.16
N VAL A 36 7.64 7.41 3.66
CA VAL A 36 7.02 6.54 2.63
C VAL A 36 5.71 5.93 3.11
N LEU A 37 5.63 5.60 4.40
CA LEU A 37 4.42 5.05 5.01
C LEU A 37 3.29 6.07 4.99
N TRP A 38 3.55 7.32 5.38
CA TRP A 38 2.52 8.35 5.47
C TRP A 38 2.17 8.97 4.10
N THR A 39 3.17 9.26 3.25
CA THR A 39 2.93 9.82 1.91
C THR A 39 2.34 8.76 0.98
N GLY A 40 2.96 7.58 0.89
CA GLY A 40 2.44 6.46 0.12
C GLY A 40 1.09 5.99 0.68
N GLY A 41 0.99 5.82 2.00
CA GLY A 41 -0.23 5.32 2.63
C GLY A 41 -1.44 6.23 2.45
N SER A 42 -1.28 7.55 2.56
CA SER A 42 -2.38 8.51 2.33
C SER A 42 -2.87 8.48 0.88
N VAL A 43 -1.95 8.41 -0.10
CA VAL A 43 -2.29 8.18 -1.52
C VAL A 43 -3.03 6.85 -1.68
N GLY A 44 -2.55 5.80 -1.03
CA GLY A 44 -3.16 4.48 -1.02
C GLY A 44 -4.60 4.47 -0.53
N VAL A 45 -4.89 5.17 0.57
CA VAL A 45 -6.27 5.32 1.09
C VAL A 45 -7.19 5.94 0.04
N VAL A 46 -6.75 7.03 -0.61
CA VAL A 46 -7.53 7.67 -1.67
C VAL A 46 -7.78 6.70 -2.83
N VAL A 47 -6.75 5.99 -3.30
CA VAL A 47 -6.88 4.98 -4.36
C VAL A 47 -7.85 3.86 -3.95
N GLY A 48 -7.77 3.37 -2.72
CA GLY A 48 -8.65 2.34 -2.20
C GLY A 48 -10.13 2.78 -2.17
N ILE A 49 -10.40 4.00 -1.73
CA ILE A 49 -11.75 4.59 -1.72
C ILE A 49 -12.29 4.76 -3.13
N LEU A 50 -11.49 5.33 -4.04
CA LEU A 50 -11.88 5.52 -5.45
C LEU A 50 -12.14 4.18 -6.12
N THR A 51 -11.32 3.17 -5.83
CA THR A 51 -11.52 1.80 -6.32
C THR A 51 -12.83 1.24 -5.80
N ALA A 52 -13.06 1.30 -4.48
CA ALA A 52 -14.29 0.84 -3.85
C ALA A 52 -15.54 1.50 -4.45
N TRP A 53 -15.51 2.82 -4.63
CA TRP A 53 -16.57 3.57 -5.32
C TRP A 53 -16.81 3.04 -6.74
N ARG A 54 -15.75 2.86 -7.53
CA ARG A 54 -15.83 2.40 -8.92
C ARG A 54 -16.37 0.98 -9.08
N VAL A 55 -16.04 0.08 -8.15
CA VAL A 55 -16.42 -1.35 -8.22
C VAL A 55 -17.65 -1.71 -7.39
N SER A 56 -18.24 -0.74 -6.70
CA SER A 56 -19.31 -0.94 -5.72
C SER A 56 -20.51 -1.74 -6.27
N SER A 57 -20.91 -1.49 -7.52
CA SER A 57 -22.12 -2.09 -8.09
C SER A 57 -21.98 -3.54 -8.55
N ARG A 58 -20.76 -4.11 -8.64
CA ARG A 58 -20.57 -5.49 -9.15
C ARG A 58 -19.51 -6.26 -8.38
N ARG A 59 -19.94 -7.28 -7.63
CA ARG A 59 -19.09 -8.13 -6.79
C ARG A 59 -17.91 -8.77 -7.51
N LYS A 60 -18.08 -9.19 -8.77
CA LYS A 60 -16.98 -9.72 -9.61
C LYS A 60 -15.81 -8.74 -9.74
N TYR A 61 -16.08 -7.44 -9.88
CA TYR A 61 -15.04 -6.43 -10.03
C TYR A 61 -14.34 -6.11 -8.71
N GLN A 62 -14.97 -6.37 -7.56
CA GLN A 62 -14.34 -6.23 -6.25
C GLN A 62 -13.19 -7.21 -6.08
N THR A 63 -13.41 -8.49 -6.41
CA THR A 63 -12.36 -9.53 -6.35
C THR A 63 -11.20 -9.22 -7.30
N VAL A 64 -11.51 -8.82 -8.54
CA VAL A 64 -10.48 -8.47 -9.54
C VAL A 64 -9.65 -7.27 -9.08
N ALA A 65 -10.31 -6.22 -8.56
CA ALA A 65 -9.61 -5.04 -8.04
C ALA A 65 -8.71 -5.38 -6.84
N LEU A 66 -9.19 -6.22 -5.92
CA LEU A 66 -8.40 -6.66 -4.77
C LEU A 66 -7.15 -7.44 -5.21
N ILE A 67 -7.31 -8.41 -6.11
CA ILE A 67 -6.18 -9.17 -6.67
C ILE A 67 -5.20 -8.23 -7.37
N GLY A 68 -5.70 -7.29 -8.18
CA GLY A 68 -4.88 -6.31 -8.87
C GLY A 68 -4.03 -5.45 -7.92
N LEU A 69 -4.62 -4.95 -6.82
CA LEU A 69 -3.90 -4.18 -5.82
C LEU A 69 -2.87 -5.01 -5.04
N VAL A 70 -3.17 -6.27 -4.73
CA VAL A 70 -2.21 -7.20 -4.11
C VAL A 70 -1.04 -7.45 -5.03
N VAL A 71 -1.30 -7.77 -6.31
CA VAL A 71 -0.25 -7.97 -7.32
C VAL A 71 0.59 -6.71 -7.49
N ALA A 72 -0.03 -5.53 -7.55
CA ALA A 72 0.68 -4.26 -7.63
C ALA A 72 1.56 -3.99 -6.38
N THR A 73 1.09 -4.37 -5.18
CA THR A 73 1.86 -4.27 -3.94
C THR A 73 3.12 -5.14 -4.02
N ILE A 74 2.97 -6.39 -4.45
CA ILE A 74 4.08 -7.34 -4.60
C ILE A 74 5.08 -6.83 -5.64
N ALA A 75 4.59 -6.38 -6.80
CA ALA A 75 5.44 -5.84 -7.86
C ALA A 75 6.23 -4.61 -7.38
N ALA A 76 5.56 -3.66 -6.71
CA ALA A 76 6.21 -2.48 -6.15
C ALA A 76 7.28 -2.85 -5.11
N PHE A 77 6.99 -3.81 -4.23
CA PHE A 77 7.94 -4.29 -3.24
C PHE A 77 9.15 -4.98 -3.89
N ALA A 78 8.93 -5.82 -4.90
CA ALA A 78 10.00 -6.44 -5.66
C ALA A 78 10.89 -5.39 -6.35
N THR A 79 10.29 -4.36 -6.95
CA THR A 79 11.03 -3.22 -7.53
C THR A 79 11.86 -2.49 -6.48
N ALA A 80 11.29 -2.23 -5.29
CA ALA A 80 12.00 -1.57 -4.21
C ALA A 80 13.22 -2.39 -3.74
N ARG A 81 13.05 -3.71 -3.59
CA ARG A 81 14.11 -4.64 -3.18
C ARG A 81 15.19 -4.80 -4.24
N TYR A 82 14.81 -4.85 -5.51
CA TYR A 82 15.77 -4.87 -6.62
C TYR A 82 16.59 -3.57 -6.65
N GLY A 83 15.94 -2.41 -6.57
CA GLY A 83 16.60 -1.10 -6.52
C GLY A 83 17.56 -1.00 -5.33
N GLN A 84 17.14 -1.44 -4.14
CA GLN A 84 18.00 -1.47 -2.95
C GLN A 84 19.27 -2.31 -3.18
N ALA A 85 19.13 -3.52 -3.71
CA ALA A 85 20.26 -4.43 -3.91
C ALA A 85 21.26 -3.88 -4.93
N GLN A 86 20.77 -3.32 -6.05
CA GLN A 86 21.62 -2.72 -7.08
C GLN A 86 22.31 -1.44 -6.59
N PHE A 87 21.59 -0.60 -5.84
CA PHE A 87 22.14 0.62 -5.26
C PHE A 87 23.28 0.30 -4.27
N ALA A 88 23.10 -0.74 -3.44
CA ALA A 88 24.14 -1.19 -2.52
C ALA A 88 25.33 -1.83 -3.25
N ALA A 89 25.08 -2.66 -4.27
CA ALA A 89 26.13 -3.32 -5.05
C ALA A 89 27.03 -2.34 -5.81
N THR A 90 26.50 -1.17 -6.15
CA THR A 90 27.22 -0.09 -6.85
C THR A 90 27.77 0.96 -5.90
N TYR A 91 27.80 0.71 -4.58
CA TYR A 91 28.24 1.69 -3.57
C TYR A 91 27.55 3.04 -3.69
N ALA A 92 26.24 3.02 -4.00
CA ALA A 92 25.40 4.20 -4.22
C ALA A 92 25.68 5.01 -5.50
N GLU A 93 26.48 4.50 -6.45
CA GLU A 93 26.75 5.17 -7.73
C GLU A 93 25.59 5.04 -8.74
N ASP A 94 24.80 3.97 -8.68
CA ASP A 94 23.62 3.81 -9.56
C ASP A 94 22.41 4.60 -9.06
N ALA A 95 22.34 5.87 -9.47
CA ALA A 95 21.21 6.75 -9.15
C ALA A 95 19.84 6.21 -9.61
N PHE A 96 19.79 5.39 -10.67
CA PHE A 96 18.53 4.81 -11.13
C PHE A 96 18.04 3.73 -10.16
N ALA A 97 18.93 2.86 -9.71
CA ALA A 97 18.63 1.89 -8.65
C ALA A 97 18.15 2.57 -7.35
N GLY A 98 18.78 3.70 -6.98
CA GLY A 98 18.34 4.53 -5.86
C GLY A 98 16.90 5.05 -6.03
N LYS A 99 16.52 5.49 -7.24
CA LYS A 99 15.14 5.90 -7.56
C LYS A 99 14.15 4.73 -7.53
N LEU A 100 14.54 3.55 -8.01
CA LEU A 100 13.69 2.35 -7.93
C LEU A 100 13.43 1.94 -6.48
N TRP A 101 14.45 2.01 -5.63
CA TRP A 101 14.28 1.84 -4.19
C TRP A 101 13.31 2.90 -3.65
N PHE A 102 13.54 4.17 -4.00
CA PHE A 102 12.75 5.32 -3.54
C PHE A 102 11.26 5.23 -3.86
N PHE A 103 10.94 5.19 -5.15
CA PHE A 103 9.56 5.16 -5.60
C PHE A 103 8.91 3.80 -5.40
N GLY A 104 9.70 2.72 -5.37
CA GLY A 104 9.23 1.39 -5.03
C GLY A 104 8.59 1.35 -3.65
N TRP A 105 9.26 1.86 -2.61
CA TRP A 105 8.72 1.88 -1.25
C TRP A 105 7.46 2.75 -1.10
N HIS A 106 7.43 3.93 -1.75
CA HIS A 106 6.22 4.75 -1.78
C HIS A 106 5.05 3.99 -2.41
N SER A 107 5.31 3.31 -3.52
CA SER A 107 4.31 2.54 -4.25
C SER A 107 3.85 1.31 -3.46
N THR A 108 4.76 0.62 -2.75
CA THR A 108 4.43 -0.49 -1.86
C THR A 108 3.46 -0.04 -0.77
N CYS A 109 3.77 1.04 -0.07
CA CYS A 109 2.88 1.57 0.98
C CYS A 109 1.54 2.03 0.40
N ALA A 110 1.53 2.65 -0.80
CA ALA A 110 0.31 3.06 -1.45
C ALA A 110 -0.59 1.88 -1.83
N PHE A 111 -0.07 0.86 -2.52
CA PHE A 111 -0.89 -0.29 -2.92
C PHE A 111 -1.28 -1.17 -1.73
N ALA A 112 -0.43 -1.29 -0.70
CA ALA A 112 -0.79 -1.99 0.53
C ALA A 112 -1.97 -1.29 1.25
N MET A 113 -1.91 0.04 1.40
CA MET A 113 -3.00 0.79 2.03
C MET A 113 -4.27 0.83 1.18
N ALA A 114 -4.14 0.87 -0.15
CA ALA A 114 -5.28 0.73 -1.06
C ALA A 114 -5.95 -0.65 -0.90
N THR A 115 -5.15 -1.71 -0.79
CA THR A 115 -5.63 -3.09 -0.56
C THR A 115 -6.41 -3.18 0.75
N LEU A 116 -5.83 -2.68 1.85
CA LEU A 116 -6.47 -2.71 3.17
C LEU A 116 -7.74 -1.87 3.21
N SER A 117 -7.73 -0.69 2.59
CA SER A 117 -8.90 0.17 2.48
C SER A 117 -10.03 -0.53 1.72
N LEU A 118 -9.73 -1.12 0.56
CA LEU A 118 -10.71 -1.84 -0.24
C LEU A 118 -11.26 -3.06 0.52
N LEU A 119 -10.38 -3.83 1.18
CA LEU A 119 -10.79 -4.99 1.97
C LEU A 119 -11.71 -4.59 3.13
N GLY A 120 -11.35 -3.55 3.88
CA GLY A 120 -12.18 -3.01 4.97
C GLY A 120 -13.55 -2.52 4.47
N TRP A 121 -13.58 -1.88 3.30
CA TRP A 121 -14.83 -1.49 2.65
C TRP A 121 -15.70 -2.70 2.27
N ILE A 122 -15.14 -3.72 1.59
CA ILE A 122 -15.87 -4.92 1.15
C ILE A 122 -16.50 -5.65 2.34
N ILE A 123 -15.73 -5.83 3.43
CA ILE A 123 -16.21 -6.50 4.65
C ILE A 123 -17.39 -5.72 5.24
N ALA A 124 -17.23 -4.41 5.43
CA ALA A 124 -18.27 -3.57 6.02
C ALA A 124 -19.55 -3.52 5.17
N ASP A 125 -19.41 -3.45 3.85
CA ASP A 125 -20.54 -3.46 2.90
C ASP A 125 -21.27 -4.81 2.88
N THR A 126 -20.52 -5.91 2.96
CA THR A 126 -21.09 -7.26 3.05
C THR A 126 -21.86 -7.48 4.36
N LEU A 127 -21.35 -6.95 5.49
CA LEU A 127 -22.05 -7.03 6.77
C LEU A 127 -23.33 -6.18 6.76
N ARG A 128 -23.27 -4.97 6.19
CA ARG A 128 -24.44 -4.08 6.06
C ARG A 128 -25.56 -4.70 5.23
N SER A 129 -25.24 -5.39 4.14
CA SER A 129 -26.25 -6.01 3.27
C SER A 129 -26.92 -7.25 3.86
N ARG A 130 -26.43 -7.76 5.01
CA ARG A 130 -26.97 -8.92 5.72
C ARG A 130 -27.76 -8.59 6.98
N ALA A 131 -27.71 -7.33 7.43
CA ALA A 131 -28.43 -6.83 8.61
C ALA A 131 -29.75 -6.18 8.16
#